data_AF-A0A2W4M3N3-F1
#
_entry.id   AF-A0A2W4M3N3-F1
#
_cell.length_a   1.000
_cell.length_b   1.000
_cell.length_c   1.000
_cell.angle_alpha   90.00
_cell.angle_beta   90.00
_cell.angle_gamma   90.00
#
_symmetry.space_group_name_H-M   'P 1'
#
loop_
_entity.id
_entity.type
_entity.pdbx_description
1 polymer ?
#
loop_
_entity_poly.entity_id
_entity_poly.type
_entity_poly.pdbx_seq_one_letter_code
_entity_poly.pdbx_strand_id
1 'polypeptide(L)'
;YQEFAAGYRDTASVAITTGTVTSDAGAGSVYYGVPVVIAATQSDGSVQRFYGCYAVHRVNVPVGDSAPPYPLQLSTANVAQAAADADPGALLAQANALAEARQCGQ
;
A
#
# COMPACT_ATOMS: atom_id res chain seq x y z
N TYR A 1 11.67 6.28 -14.21
CA TYR A 1 10.90 7.55 -14.22
C TYR A 1 9.87 7.56 -15.35
N GLN A 2 10.26 7.39 -16.62
CA GLN A 2 9.30 7.48 -17.74
C GLN A 2 8.13 6.48 -17.64
N GLU A 3 8.39 5.23 -17.28
CA GLU A 3 7.35 4.22 -17.10
C GLU A 3 6.37 4.58 -15.98
N PHE A 4 6.90 5.09 -14.86
CA PHE A 4 6.09 5.59 -13.75
C PHE A 4 5.20 6.76 -14.21
N ALA A 5 5.78 7.78 -14.86
CA ALA A 5 5.01 8.92 -15.36
C ALA A 5 3.96 8.50 -16.40
N ALA A 6 4.28 7.54 -17.26
CA ALA A 6 3.35 7.02 -18.27
C ALA A 6 2.15 6.31 -17.63
N GLY A 7 2.34 5.59 -16.51
CA GLY A 7 1.26 4.89 -15.81
C GLY A 7 0.18 5.81 -15.23
N TYR A 8 0.51 7.09 -14.97
CA TYR A 8 -0.43 8.09 -14.45
C TYR A 8 -0.86 9.12 -15.49
N ARG A 9 -0.40 9.01 -16.74
CA ARG A 9 -0.63 10.04 -17.79
C ARG A 9 -2.11 10.39 -17.95
N ASP A 10 -2.97 9.39 -17.88
CA ASP A 10 -4.39 9.54 -18.15
C ASP A 10 -5.21 9.69 -16.85
N THR A 11 -4.56 9.67 -15.67
CA THR A 11 -5.20 9.68 -14.35
C THR A 11 -5.52 11.10 -13.88
N ALA A 12 -6.79 11.38 -13.60
CA ALA A 12 -7.27 12.66 -13.10
C ALA A 12 -7.18 12.77 -11.57
N SER A 13 -7.50 11.68 -10.85
CA SER A 13 -7.45 11.66 -9.39
C SER A 13 -7.28 10.25 -8.85
N VAL A 14 -6.71 10.13 -7.65
CA VAL A 14 -6.55 8.86 -6.94
C VAL A 14 -7.17 8.97 -5.55
N ALA A 15 -8.04 8.03 -5.22
CA ALA A 15 -8.55 7.83 -3.86
C ALA A 15 -7.96 6.54 -3.29
N ILE A 16 -7.51 6.59 -2.03
CA ILE A 16 -6.91 5.45 -1.34
C ILE A 16 -7.74 5.16 -0.09
N THR A 17 -8.15 3.92 0.06
CA THR A 17 -8.79 3.40 1.27
C THR A 17 -7.84 2.41 1.93
N THR A 18 -7.48 2.66 3.18
CA THR A 18 -6.65 1.75 3.96
C THR A 18 -7.50 0.79 4.80
N GLY A 19 -7.04 -0.45 4.92
CA GLY A 19 -7.68 -1.46 5.76
C GLY A 19 -7.04 -1.58 7.14
N THR A 20 -7.19 -2.77 7.74
CA THR A 20 -6.64 -3.07 9.08
C THR A 20 -5.13 -3.29 8.99
N VAL A 21 -4.35 -2.37 9.55
CA VAL A 21 -2.89 -2.47 9.56
C VAL A 21 -2.43 -3.61 10.46
N THR A 22 -1.56 -4.47 9.95
CA THR A 22 -0.87 -5.50 10.74
C THR A 22 0.52 -4.99 11.15
N SER A 23 1.05 -5.46 12.28
CA SER A 23 2.39 -5.10 12.75
C SER A 23 3.14 -6.32 13.27
N ASP A 24 4.41 -6.42 12.92
CA ASP A 24 5.34 -7.45 13.38
C ASP A 24 6.59 -6.78 13.94
N ALA A 25 6.82 -6.96 15.24
CA ALA A 25 7.97 -6.39 15.92
C ALA A 25 9.17 -7.33 15.83
N GLY A 26 10.29 -6.83 15.30
CA GLY A 26 11.58 -7.51 15.25
C GLY A 26 12.62 -6.84 16.15
N ALA A 27 13.84 -7.37 16.14
CA ALA A 27 14.96 -6.81 16.90
C ALA A 27 15.34 -5.41 16.38
N GLY A 28 14.87 -4.36 17.07
CA GLY A 28 15.17 -2.97 16.73
C GLY A 28 14.41 -2.43 15.51
N SER A 29 13.35 -3.12 15.07
CA SER A 29 12.53 -2.71 13.93
C SER A 29 11.09 -3.15 14.10
N VAL A 30 10.16 -2.48 13.41
CA VAL A 30 8.78 -2.91 13.28
C VAL A 30 8.41 -2.89 11.80
N TYR A 31 7.88 -4.00 11.32
CA TYR A 31 7.29 -4.10 9.99
C TYR A 31 5.78 -3.98 10.10
N TYR A 32 5.18 -3.28 9.14
CA TYR A 32 3.74 -3.09 9.05
C TYR A 32 3.24 -3.59 7.70
N GLY A 33 2.14 -4.33 7.70
CA GLY A 33 1.36 -4.59 6.50
C GLY A 33 0.22 -3.58 6.45
N VAL A 34 0.18 -2.73 5.42
CA VAL A 34 -0.86 -1.72 5.22
C VAL A 34 -1.74 -2.13 4.04
N PRO A 35 -2.91 -2.73 4.28
CA PRO A 35 -3.88 -3.02 3.23
C PRO A 35 -4.36 -1.75 2.55
N VAL A 36 -4.48 -1.78 1.23
CA VAL A 36 -4.96 -0.66 0.44
C VAL A 36 -5.91 -1.10 -0.67
N VAL A 37 -6.87 -0.22 -0.94
CA VAL A 37 -7.62 -0.19 -2.20
C VAL A 37 -7.38 1.18 -2.82
N ILE A 38 -7.00 1.19 -4.09
CA ILE A 38 -6.69 2.40 -4.86
C ILE A 38 -7.73 2.51 -5.97
N ALA A 39 -8.46 3.61 -6.01
CA ALA A 39 -9.37 3.97 -7.09
C ALA A 39 -8.74 5.12 -7.88
N ALA A 40 -8.26 4.82 -9.09
CA ALA A 40 -7.74 5.80 -10.03
C ALA A 40 -8.85 6.19 -11.00
N THR A 41 -9.35 7.42 -10.88
CA THR A 41 -10.27 8.00 -11.86
C THR A 41 -9.45 8.55 -13.01
N GLN A 42 -9.73 8.05 -14.21
CA GLN A 42 -9.10 8.49 -15.45
C GLN A 42 -9.77 9.77 -15.97
N SER A 43 -9.11 10.45 -16.89
CA SER A 43 -9.54 11.71 -17.49
C SER A 43 -10.82 11.57 -18.31
N ASP A 44 -11.16 10.36 -18.77
CA ASP A 44 -12.40 10.02 -19.45
C ASP A 44 -13.56 9.67 -18.48
N GLY A 45 -13.30 9.71 -17.16
CA GLY A 45 -14.25 9.37 -16.11
C GLY A 45 -14.30 7.87 -15.76
N SER A 46 -13.59 7.00 -16.49
CA SER A 46 -13.47 5.59 -16.12
C SER A 46 -12.68 5.41 -14.81
N VAL A 47 -12.99 4.36 -14.05
CA VAL A 47 -12.34 4.08 -12.77
C VAL A 47 -11.58 2.76 -12.86
N GLN A 48 -10.27 2.83 -12.66
CA GLN A 48 -9.42 1.66 -12.47
C GLN A 48 -9.24 1.41 -10.98
N ARG A 49 -9.43 0.15 -10.56
CA ARG A 49 -9.31 -0.27 -9.17
C ARG A 49 -8.08 -1.16 -9.01
N PHE A 50 -7.37 -0.94 -7.92
CA PHE A 50 -6.26 -1.78 -7.49
C PHE A 50 -6.45 -2.13 -6.01
N TYR A 51 -5.95 -3.29 -5.61
CA TYR A 51 -5.99 -3.73 -4.23
C TYR A 51 -4.71 -4.48 -3.90
N GLY A 52 -4.37 -4.52 -2.62
CA GLY A 52 -3.14 -5.15 -2.17
C GLY A 52 -2.70 -4.64 -0.82
N CYS A 53 -1.41 -4.74 -0.52
CA CYS A 53 -0.86 -4.17 0.68
C CYS A 53 0.60 -3.70 0.52
N TYR A 54 0.95 -2.67 1.26
CA TYR A 54 2.32 -2.16 1.37
C TYR A 54 3.02 -2.75 2.58
N ALA A 55 4.28 -3.13 2.42
CA ALA A 55 5.16 -3.38 3.56
C ALA A 55 5.85 -2.07 3.95
N VAL A 56 5.62 -1.62 5.18
CA VAL A 56 6.26 -0.43 5.75
C VAL A 56 7.20 -0.85 6.86
N HIS A 57 8.45 -0.39 6.81
CA HIS A 57 9.46 -0.67 7.82
C HIS A 57 9.73 0.59 8.65
N ARG A 58 9.80 0.42 9.97
CA ARG A 58 10.30 1.44 10.90
C ARG A 58 11.43 0.86 11.73
N VAL A 59 12.56 1.55 11.77
CA VAL A 59 13.60 1.29 12.78
C VAL A 59 13.13 1.78 14.15
N ASN A 60 13.42 1.02 15.21
CA ASN A 60 13.06 1.35 16.59
C ASN A 60 14.32 1.61 17.46
N VAL A 61 15.50 1.51 16.87
CA VAL A 61 16.78 1.90 17.45
C VAL A 61 17.26 3.20 16.79
N PRO A 62 18.06 4.02 17.49
CA PRO A 62 18.68 5.19 16.88
C PRO A 62 19.49 4.78 15.65
N VAL A 63 19.24 5.43 14.52
CA VAL A 63 20.11 5.35 13.34
C VAL A 63 20.98 6.61 13.35
N GLY A 64 22.26 6.48 13.73
CA GLY A 64 23.12 7.63 14.01
C GLY A 64 22.61 8.46 15.19
N ASP A 65 22.62 9.79 15.06
CA ASP A 65 22.12 10.74 16.07
C ASP A 65 20.60 11.02 16.01
N SER A 66 19.82 10.14 15.36
CA SER A 66 18.38 10.36 15.20
C SER A 66 17.62 10.20 16.52
N ALA A 67 16.82 11.21 16.86
CA ALA A 67 15.83 11.15 17.93
C ALA A 67 14.45 10.74 17.37
N PRO A 68 13.59 10.07 18.16
CA PRO A 68 12.22 9.79 17.77
C PRO A 68 11.45 11.05 17.34
N PRO A 69 10.50 10.95 16.39
CA PRO A 69 10.03 9.72 15.73
C PRO A 69 10.97 9.23 14.62
N TYR A 70 11.21 7.92 14.60
CA TYR A 70 12.00 7.29 13.53
C TYR A 70 11.19 7.22 12.22
N PRO A 71 11.85 7.37 11.05
CA PRO A 71 11.17 7.40 9.77
C PRO A 71 10.51 6.07 9.42
N LEU A 72 9.34 6.15 8.80
CA LEU A 72 8.68 5.03 8.13
C LEU A 72 9.17 4.96 6.68
N GLN A 73 9.54 3.77 6.23
CA GLN A 73 9.97 3.52 4.87
C GLN A 73 9.01 2.54 4.20
N LEU A 74 8.51 2.89 3.02
CA LEU A 74 7.83 1.93 2.14
C LEU A 74 8.89 0.98 1.56
N SER A 75 8.89 -0.26 2.02
CA SER A 75 9.87 -1.26 1.59
C SER A 75 9.45 -1.94 0.29
N THR A 76 8.20 -2.43 0.24
CA THR A 76 7.66 -3.16 -0.91
C THR A 76 6.16 -2.88 -1.05
N ALA A 77 5.62 -3.23 -2.21
CA ALA A 77 4.20 -3.19 -2.50
C ALA A 77 3.80 -4.45 -3.24
N ASN A 78 2.80 -5.17 -2.72
CA ASN A 78 2.11 -6.22 -3.45
C ASN A 78 0.72 -5.68 -3.81
N VAL A 79 0.57 -5.20 -5.04
CA VAL A 79 -0.65 -4.56 -5.52
C VAL A 79 -1.02 -5.12 -6.89
N ALA A 80 -2.28 -5.49 -7.05
CA ALA A 80 -2.84 -6.02 -8.29
C ALA A 80 -4.00 -5.16 -8.79
N GLN A 81 -4.16 -5.11 -10.11
CA GLN A 81 -5.32 -4.50 -10.74
C GLN A 81 -6.54 -5.41 -10.55
N ALA A 82 -7.65 -4.83 -10.11
CA ALA A 82 -8.94 -5.50 -10.00
C ALA A 82 -9.77 -5.35 -11.28
N ALA A 83 -10.81 -6.18 -11.40
CA ALA A 83 -11.87 -5.94 -12.39
C ALA A 83 -12.51 -4.56 -12.16
N ALA A 84 -12.90 -3.88 -13.24
CA ALA A 84 -13.40 -2.51 -13.19
C ALA A 84 -14.68 -2.38 -12.34
N ASP A 85 -15.50 -3.41 -12.31
CA ASP A 85 -16.78 -3.51 -11.58
C ASP A 85 -16.65 -4.16 -10.20
N ALA A 86 -15.43 -4.48 -9.76
CA ALA A 86 -15.21 -5.11 -8.45
C ALA A 86 -15.67 -4.20 -7.31
N ASP A 87 -16.40 -4.79 -6.35
CA ASP A 87 -16.87 -4.11 -5.15
C ASP A 87 -15.70 -3.66 -4.27
N PRO A 88 -15.60 -2.35 -3.92
CA PRO A 88 -14.50 -1.84 -3.09
C PRO A 88 -14.40 -2.49 -1.70
N GLY A 89 -15.53 -2.89 -1.10
CA GLY A 89 -15.55 -3.55 0.20
C GLY A 89 -14.94 -4.96 0.13
N ALA A 90 -15.30 -5.73 -0.90
CA ALA A 90 -14.71 -7.02 -1.18
C ALA A 90 -13.22 -6.94 -1.49
N LEU A 91 -12.78 -5.90 -2.20
CA LEU A 91 -11.35 -5.63 -2.44
C LEU A 91 -10.60 -5.30 -1.15
N LEU A 92 -11.21 -4.54 -0.24
CA LEU A 92 -10.60 -4.21 1.04
C LEU A 92 -10.48 -5.45 1.95
N ALA A 93 -11.48 -6.33 1.94
CA ALA A 93 -11.41 -7.60 2.65
C ALA A 93 -10.27 -8.50 2.12
N GLN A 94 -10.09 -8.57 0.80
CA GLN A 94 -8.97 -9.29 0.19
C GLN A 94 -7.61 -8.67 0.55
N ALA A 95 -7.51 -7.34 0.52
CA ALA A 95 -6.32 -6.61 0.92
C ALA A 95 -5.94 -6.89 2.40
N ASN A 96 -6.94 -6.94 3.30
CA ASN A 96 -6.72 -7.29 4.69
C ASN A 96 -6.16 -8.71 4.83
N ALA A 97 -6.74 -9.68 4.11
CA ALA A 97 -6.28 -11.06 4.14
C ALA A 97 -4.82 -11.21 3.67
N LEU A 98 -4.39 -10.44 2.65
CA LEU A 98 -2.99 -10.40 2.21
C LEU A 98 -2.05 -9.90 3.31
N ALA A 99 -2.45 -8.86 4.06
CA ALA A 99 -1.66 -8.33 5.16
C ALA A 99 -1.61 -9.26 6.37
N GLU A 100 -2.71 -9.96 6.68
CA GLU A 100 -2.78 -10.99 7.72
C GLU A 100 -1.90 -12.20 7.38
N ALA A 101 -1.91 -12.61 6.11
CA ALA A 101 -1.06 -13.69 5.60
C ALA A 101 0.43 -13.30 5.44
N ARG A 102 0.81 -12.05 5.77
CA ARG A 102 2.17 -11.51 5.62
C ARG A 102 2.69 -11.55 4.18
N GLN A 103 1.80 -11.31 3.21
CA GLN A 103 2.10 -11.40 1.77
C GLN A 103 2.45 -10.04 1.13
N CYS A 104 2.53 -8.95 1.90
CA CYS A 104 2.87 -7.62 1.37
C CYS A 104 4.32 -7.49 0.86
N GLY A 105 5.20 -8.37 1.34
CA GLY A 105 6.62 -8.44 0.96
C GLY A 105 6.96 -9.48 -0.10
N GLN A 106 5.96 -10.22 -0.59
CA GLN A 106 6.10 -11.28 -1.59
C GLN A 106 6.00 -10.72 -3.01
#